data_AF-A0A9D7XB63-F1
#
_entry.id   AF-A0A9D7XB63-F1
#
_cell.length_a   1.000
_cell.length_b   1.000
_cell.length_c   1.000
_cell.angle_alpha   90.00
_cell.angle_beta   90.00
_cell.angle_gamma   90.00
#
_symmetry.space_group_name_H-M   'P 1'
#
loop_
_entity.id
_entity.type
_entity.pdbx_description
1 polymer ?
#
loop_
_entity_poly.entity_id
_entity_poly.type
_entity_poly.pdbx_seq_one_letter_code
_entity_poly.pdbx_strand_id
1 'polypeptide(L)'
;MRKPSASVRPVAPPRPGSAPGAEAAEVDARYGLDPVFEPGQDPRQRPLDAAVEIECPYCWQTYQSSVDLTLGAQAWVEDCQHCCHPIAVAVEVIDDGRSAQVSAERLGG
;
A
#
# COMPACT_ATOMS: atom_id res chain seq x y z
N MET A 1 47.34 -55.17 29.18
CA MET A 1 47.23 -53.91 28.40
C MET A 1 45.79 -53.40 28.48
N ARG A 2 45.52 -52.30 29.18
CA ARG A 2 44.19 -51.65 29.18
C ARG A 2 44.14 -50.64 28.03
N LYS A 3 43.19 -50.78 27.11
CA LYS A 3 42.95 -49.79 26.04
C LYS A 3 42.45 -48.49 26.67
N PRO A 4 42.89 -47.30 26.21
CA PRO A 4 42.32 -46.05 26.69
C PRO A 4 40.87 -45.95 26.20
N SER A 5 39.93 -45.79 27.13
CA SER A 5 38.54 -45.49 26.79
C SER A 5 38.46 -44.03 26.35
N ALA A 6 38.08 -43.79 25.11
CA ALA A 6 37.70 -42.46 24.66
C ALA A 6 36.37 -42.11 25.33
N SER A 7 36.40 -41.13 26.24
CA SER A 7 35.19 -40.61 26.87
C SER A 7 34.41 -39.79 25.83
N VAL A 8 33.26 -40.30 25.42
CA VAL A 8 32.31 -39.52 24.60
C VAL A 8 31.74 -38.42 25.50
N ARG A 9 32.02 -37.17 25.18
CA ARG A 9 31.43 -36.04 25.90
C ARG A 9 29.95 -35.92 25.51
N PRO A 10 29.03 -35.73 26.46
CA PRO A 10 27.63 -35.52 26.13
C PRO A 10 27.46 -34.20 25.37
N VAL A 11 26.71 -34.23 24.27
CA VAL A 11 26.26 -33.02 23.57
C VAL A 11 25.18 -32.38 24.43
N ALA A 12 25.40 -31.12 24.84
CA ALA A 12 24.41 -30.36 25.59
C ALA A 12 23.17 -30.10 24.72
N PRO A 13 21.95 -30.14 25.28
CA PRO A 13 20.75 -29.78 24.53
C PRO A 13 20.85 -28.33 24.06
N PRO A 14 20.31 -27.99 22.87
CA PRO A 14 20.30 -26.61 22.41
C PRO A 14 19.55 -25.74 23.42
N ARG A 15 20.03 -24.52 23.63
CA ARG A 15 19.32 -23.55 24.45
C ARG A 15 17.95 -23.28 23.79
N PRO A 16 16.86 -23.11 24.57
CA PRO A 16 15.59 -22.67 23.99
C PRO A 16 15.82 -21.36 23.23
N GLY A 17 15.50 -21.36 21.93
CA GLY A 17 15.80 -20.26 21.00
C GLY A 17 17.10 -20.38 20.17
N SER A 18 17.83 -21.50 20.25
CA SER A 18 19.08 -21.72 19.49
C SER A 18 18.97 -22.82 18.42
N ALA A 19 17.80 -22.98 17.81
CA ALA A 19 17.70 -23.84 16.63
C ALA A 19 18.47 -23.19 15.46
N PRO A 20 19.36 -23.92 14.76
CA PRO A 20 19.91 -23.42 13.50
C PRO A 20 18.76 -23.26 12.50
N GLY A 21 18.64 -22.07 11.90
CA GLY A 21 17.54 -21.70 11.00
C GLY A 21 16.38 -20.96 11.66
N ALA A 22 16.66 -20.13 12.67
CA ALA A 22 15.68 -19.31 13.39
C ALA A 22 15.47 -17.89 12.81
N GLU A 23 15.99 -17.62 11.60
CA GLU A 23 15.61 -16.42 10.86
C GLU A 23 14.13 -16.57 10.47
N ALA A 24 13.29 -15.55 10.69
CA ALA A 24 11.85 -15.63 10.49
C ALA A 24 11.47 -16.19 9.10
N ALA A 25 12.14 -15.71 8.04
CA ALA A 25 11.93 -16.16 6.68
C ALA A 25 12.20 -17.66 6.44
N GLU A 26 13.11 -18.27 7.21
CA GLU A 26 13.45 -19.70 7.08
C GLU A 26 12.40 -20.60 7.75
N VAL A 27 11.80 -20.11 8.84
CA VAL A 27 10.65 -20.74 9.49
C VAL A 27 9.43 -20.68 8.57
N ASP A 28 9.17 -19.51 7.98
CA ASP A 28 8.03 -19.30 7.07
C ASP A 28 8.12 -20.23 5.85
N ALA A 29 9.29 -20.33 5.23
CA ALA A 29 9.52 -21.22 4.08
C ALA A 29 9.40 -22.70 4.44
N ARG A 30 9.86 -23.11 5.63
CA ARG A 30 9.80 -24.51 6.09
C ARG A 30 8.38 -24.96 6.36
N TYR A 31 7.53 -24.08 6.87
CA TYR A 31 6.16 -24.41 7.26
C TYR A 31 5.09 -23.85 6.30
N GLY A 32 5.49 -23.21 5.20
CA GLY A 32 4.58 -22.66 4.20
C GLY A 32 3.67 -21.57 4.76
N LEU A 33 4.17 -20.76 5.69
CA LEU A 33 3.41 -19.65 6.26
C LEU A 33 3.43 -18.48 5.27
N ASP A 34 2.25 -18.07 4.79
CA ASP A 34 2.13 -16.80 4.07
C ASP A 34 2.43 -15.63 5.04
N PRO A 35 3.04 -14.53 4.56
CA PRO A 35 3.29 -13.37 5.38
C PRO A 35 1.96 -12.80 5.91
N VAL A 36 1.92 -12.49 7.20
CA VAL A 36 0.82 -11.72 7.77
C VAL A 36 1.02 -10.26 7.35
N PHE A 37 0.10 -9.73 6.54
CA PHE A 37 0.08 -8.32 6.16
C PHE A 37 -0.90 -7.57 7.05
N GLU A 38 -0.44 -6.49 7.67
CA GLU A 38 -1.33 -5.52 8.30
C GLU A 38 -2.15 -4.77 7.23
N PRO A 39 -3.32 -4.20 7.58
CA PRO A 39 -4.12 -3.41 6.64
C PRO A 39 -3.31 -2.30 5.96
N GLY A 40 -3.31 -2.30 4.63
CA GLY A 40 -2.55 -1.33 3.81
C GLY A 40 -1.07 -1.70 3.57
N GLN A 41 -0.59 -2.82 4.11
CA GLN A 41 0.79 -3.29 3.89
C GLN A 41 0.89 -4.46 2.90
N ASP A 42 -0.21 -4.94 2.33
CA ASP A 42 -0.18 -5.97 1.28
C ASP A 42 0.21 -5.35 -0.08
N PRO A 43 1.36 -5.73 -0.68
CA PRO A 43 1.79 -5.19 -1.97
C PRO A 43 0.86 -5.54 -3.15
N ARG A 44 -0.06 -6.50 -2.97
CA ARG A 44 -1.07 -6.88 -3.96
C ARG A 44 -2.28 -5.95 -3.93
N GLN A 45 -2.51 -5.25 -2.82
CA GLN A 45 -3.67 -4.39 -2.66
C GLN A 45 -3.49 -3.10 -3.45
N ARG A 46 -4.51 -2.73 -4.24
CA ARG A 46 -4.61 -1.43 -4.90
C ARG A 46 -5.29 -0.41 -3.98
N PRO A 47 -4.92 0.89 -4.05
CA PRO A 47 -5.67 1.93 -3.35
C PRO A 47 -7.12 1.97 -3.85
N LEU A 48 -8.06 2.16 -2.94
CA LEU A 48 -9.47 2.39 -3.28
C LEU A 48 -9.67 3.81 -3.75
N ASP A 49 -9.06 4.76 -3.06
CA ASP A 49 -9.16 6.18 -3.31
C ASP A 49 -7.77 6.84 -3.41
N ALA A 50 -7.74 8.00 -4.07
CA ALA A 50 -6.57 8.86 -4.16
C ALA A 50 -6.95 10.32 -3.88
N ALA A 51 -6.08 11.02 -3.15
CA ALA A 51 -6.15 12.47 -3.04
C ALA A 51 -5.62 13.10 -4.33
N VAL A 52 -6.41 13.99 -4.93
CA VAL A 52 -6.05 14.77 -6.12
C VAL A 52 -6.08 16.25 -5.82
N GLU A 53 -5.25 17.03 -6.51
CA GLU A 53 -5.26 18.49 -6.42
C GLU A 53 -6.10 19.08 -7.57
N ILE A 54 -7.01 19.98 -7.21
CA ILE A 54 -7.86 20.70 -8.15
C ILE A 54 -7.51 22.19 -8.05
N GLU A 55 -7.09 22.80 -9.15
CA GLU A 55 -6.98 24.26 -9.27
C GLU A 55 -8.29 24.83 -9.81
N CYS A 56 -8.92 25.73 -9.07
CA CYS A 56 -10.17 26.35 -9.49
C CYS A 56 -9.95 27.26 -10.71
N PRO A 57 -10.64 27.04 -11.85
CA PRO A 57 -10.47 27.86 -13.04
C PRO A 57 -11.07 29.26 -12.91
N TYR A 58 -11.78 29.57 -11.82
CA TYR A 58 -12.39 30.88 -11.53
C TYR A 58 -11.50 31.78 -10.69
N CYS A 59 -10.97 31.27 -9.57
CA CYS A 59 -10.22 32.05 -8.58
C CYS A 59 -8.77 31.61 -8.39
N TRP A 60 -8.33 30.57 -9.11
CA TRP A 60 -6.96 30.04 -9.09
C TRP A 60 -6.49 29.56 -7.71
N GLN A 61 -7.41 29.17 -6.84
CA GLN A 61 -7.07 28.51 -5.58
C GLN A 61 -7.04 26.99 -5.80
N THR A 62 -6.02 26.35 -5.22
CA THR A 62 -5.87 24.90 -5.23
C THR A 62 -6.45 24.29 -3.95
N TYR A 63 -7.14 23.17 -4.07
CA TYR A 63 -7.62 22.37 -2.96
C TYR A 63 -7.55 20.87 -3.26
N GLN A 64 -7.64 20.04 -2.23
CA GLN A 64 -7.63 18.59 -2.38
C GLN A 64 -9.06 18.03 -2.46
N SER A 65 -9.24 17.01 -3.29
CA SER A 65 -10.45 16.19 -3.37
C SER A 65 -10.10 14.70 -3.37
N SER A 66 -11.03 13.84 -2.99
CA SER A 66 -10.86 12.38 -2.99
C SER A 66 -11.52 11.75 -4.21
N VAL A 67 -10.80 10.93 -4.95
CA VAL A 67 -11.30 10.19 -6.11
C VAL A 67 -11.35 8.70 -5.79
N ASP A 68 -12.47 8.05 -6.04
CA ASP A 68 -12.60 6.58 -6.00
C ASP A 68 -12.03 5.97 -7.29
N LEU A 69 -10.90 5.28 -7.18
CA LEU A 69 -10.20 4.67 -8.32
C LEU A 69 -10.93 3.43 -8.87
N THR A 70 -11.93 2.90 -8.16
CA THR A 70 -12.69 1.72 -8.58
C THR A 70 -13.73 2.04 -9.67
N LEU A 71 -14.10 3.31 -9.82
CA LEU A 71 -15.11 3.77 -10.78
C LEU A 71 -14.57 3.98 -12.19
N GLY A 72 -13.25 3.93 -12.38
CA GLY A 72 -12.61 4.21 -13.66
C GLY A 72 -12.75 5.69 -14.05
N ALA A 73 -13.00 5.97 -15.32
CA ALA A 73 -13.22 7.34 -15.78
C ALA A 73 -14.51 7.92 -15.18
N GLN A 74 -14.41 9.10 -14.58
CA GLN A 74 -15.52 9.75 -13.90
C GLN A 74 -15.57 11.24 -14.18
N ALA A 75 -16.78 11.80 -14.19
CA ALA A 75 -17.00 13.22 -14.33
C ALA A 75 -18.12 13.67 -13.40
N TRP A 76 -17.94 14.80 -12.73
CA TRP A 76 -18.92 15.38 -11.83
C TRP A 76 -18.84 16.90 -11.82
N VAL A 77 -19.85 17.53 -11.22
CA VAL A 77 -19.84 18.97 -10.95
C VAL A 77 -19.74 19.17 -9.45
N GLU A 78 -18.79 20.02 -9.04
CA GLU A 78 -18.67 20.49 -7.66
C GLU A 78 -18.48 22.01 -7.63
N ASP A 79 -18.90 22.64 -6.53
CA ASP A 79 -18.63 24.06 -6.32
C ASP A 79 -17.23 24.27 -5.74
N CYS A 80 -16.52 25.30 -6.19
CA CYS A 80 -15.23 25.66 -5.61
C CYS A 80 -15.34 25.94 -4.11
N GLN A 81 -14.49 25.29 -3.30
CA GLN A 81 -14.44 25.47 -1.84
C GLN A 81 -14.09 26.90 -1.38
N HIS A 82 -13.61 27.75 -2.30
CA HIS A 82 -13.21 29.13 -2.00
C HIS A 82 -14.16 30.20 -2.57
N CYS A 83 -14.59 30.05 -3.83
CA CYS A 83 -15.39 31.08 -4.53
C CYS A 83 -16.80 30.62 -4.93
N CYS A 84 -17.21 29.40 -4.57
CA CYS A 84 -18.55 28.85 -4.79
C CYS A 84 -19.05 28.90 -6.24
N HIS A 85 -18.15 28.92 -7.23
CA HIS A 85 -18.51 28.78 -8.64
C HIS A 85 -18.47 27.30 -9.04
N PRO A 86 -19.41 26.84 -9.88
CA PRO A 86 -19.49 25.44 -10.30
C PRO A 86 -18.36 25.08 -11.27
N ILE A 87 -17.68 23.98 -10.99
CA ILE A 87 -16.56 23.44 -11.77
C ILE A 87 -16.98 22.08 -12.34
N ALA A 88 -16.76 21.86 -13.63
CA ALA A 88 -16.82 20.55 -14.24
C ALA A 88 -15.46 19.84 -14.01
N VAL A 89 -15.49 18.74 -13.26
CA VAL A 89 -14.29 17.93 -12.98
C VAL A 89 -14.38 16.65 -13.78
N ALA A 90 -13.30 16.30 -14.46
CA ALA A 90 -13.14 15.02 -15.13
C ALA A 90 -11.86 14.33 -14.64
N VAL A 91 -11.95 13.02 -14.44
CA VAL A 91 -10.87 12.18 -13.96
C VAL A 91 -10.72 10.94 -14.81
N GLU A 92 -9.46 10.64 -15.15
CA GLU A 92 -9.03 9.40 -15.79
C GLU A 92 -8.16 8.60 -14.81
N VAL A 93 -8.51 7.34 -14.59
CA VAL A 93 -7.75 6.43 -13.72
C VAL A 93 -6.61 5.79 -14.52
N ILE A 94 -5.39 5.92 -14.03
CA ILE A 94 -4.15 5.54 -14.72
C ILE A 94 -3.27 4.63 -13.82
N ASP A 95 -2.14 4.15 -14.37
CA ASP A 95 -1.19 3.27 -13.67
C ASP A 95 -1.84 1.99 -13.09
N ASP A 96 -2.58 1.27 -13.93
CA ASP A 96 -3.37 0.10 -13.51
C ASP A 96 -4.29 0.42 -12.31
N GLY A 97 -4.84 1.63 -12.33
CA GLY A 97 -5.66 2.26 -11.30
C GLY A 97 -5.03 2.32 -9.91
N ARG A 98 -3.80 2.82 -9.89
CA ARG A 98 -3.08 3.27 -8.69
C ARG A 98 -3.02 4.80 -8.59
N SER A 99 -3.31 5.52 -9.67
CA SER A 99 -3.33 6.98 -9.69
C SER A 99 -4.41 7.51 -10.61
N ALA A 100 -4.64 8.83 -10.56
CA ALA A 100 -5.66 9.52 -11.33
C ALA A 100 -5.10 10.81 -11.92
N GLN A 101 -5.48 11.09 -13.16
CA GLN A 101 -5.28 12.39 -13.79
C GLN A 101 -6.58 13.19 -13.70
N VAL A 102 -6.51 14.44 -13.26
CA VAL A 102 -7.68 15.31 -13.06
C VAL A 102 -7.60 16.54 -13.96
N SER A 103 -8.74 16.96 -14.49
CA SER A 103 -8.94 18.24 -15.17
C SER A 103 -10.13 18.98 -14.59
N ALA A 104 -10.03 20.30 -14.49
CA ALA A 104 -11.06 21.16 -13.92
C ALA A 104 -11.37 22.32 -14.88
N GLU A 105 -12.63 22.42 -15.30
CA GLU A 105 -13.08 23.41 -16.26
C GLU A 105 -14.26 24.21 -15.72
N ARG A 106 -14.47 25.42 -16.26
CA ARG A 106 -15.64 26.24 -15.92
C ARG A 106 -16.90 25.54 -16.42
N LEU A 107 -17.90 25.34 -15.55
CA LEU A 107 -19.15 24.72 -15.99
C LEU A 107 -19.86 25.65 -16.99
N GLY A 108 -20.17 25.12 -18.18
CA GLY A 108 -20.85 25.86 -19.25
C GLY A 108 -19.93 26.80 -20.04
N GLY A 109 -18.64 26.47 -20.15
CA GLY A 109 -17.68 27.13 -21.03
C GLY A 109 -18.14 27.24 -22.49
#